data_AF-A0A0J6VJ05-F1
#
_entry.id   AF-A0A0J6VJ05-F1
#
_cell.length_a   1.000
_cell.length_b   1.000
_cell.length_c   1.000
_cell.angle_alpha   90.00
_cell.angle_beta   90.00
_cell.angle_gamma   90.00
#
_symmetry.space_group_name_H-M   'P 1'
#
loop_
_entity.id
_entity.type
_entity.pdbx_description
1 polymer ?
#
loop_
_entity_poly.entity_id
_entity_poly.type
_entity_poly.pdbx_seq_one_letter_code
_entity_poly.pdbx_strand_id
1 'polypeptide(L)' 'MDPAAILSVVPHGTPKQVAAQIADFGAAGARVVSVLDYSGMAGQAYAADSARKVREVEDAVMELAGSAS' A
#
# COMPACT_ATOMS: atom_id res chain seq x y z
N MET A 1 3.47 20.11 -14.08
CA MET A 1 3.62 18.80 -13.41
C MET A 1 2.61 17.87 -14.03
N ASP A 2 3.03 16.74 -14.56
CA ASP A 2 2.14 15.70 -15.09
C ASP A 2 1.71 14.79 -13.92
N PRO A 3 0.41 14.73 -13.55
CA PRO A 3 -0.05 13.85 -12.49
C PRO A 3 0.33 12.37 -12.69
N ALA A 4 0.44 11.92 -13.94
CA ALA A 4 0.83 10.55 -14.25
C ALA A 4 2.23 10.21 -13.76
N ALA A 5 3.15 11.18 -13.77
CA ALA A 5 4.53 11.00 -13.29
C ALA A 5 4.61 10.83 -11.76
N ILE A 6 3.65 11.39 -11.01
CA ILE A 6 3.56 11.17 -9.55
C ILE A 6 2.97 9.79 -9.29
N LEU A 7 1.89 9.45 -9.98
CA LEU A 7 1.20 8.17 -9.83
C LEU A 7 2.07 6.98 -10.25
N SER A 8 3.04 7.16 -11.14
CA SER A 8 3.97 6.08 -11.51
C SER A 8 4.95 5.67 -10.40
N VAL A 9 5.14 6.51 -9.38
CA VAL A 9 6.07 6.23 -8.27
C VAL A 9 5.38 6.11 -6.91
N VAL A 10 4.13 6.54 -6.80
CA VAL A 10 3.33 6.43 -5.58
C VAL A 10 2.28 5.33 -5.78
N PRO A 11 2.31 4.25 -4.99
CA PRO A 11 1.27 3.23 -5.02
C PRO A 11 -0.11 3.85 -4.78
N HIS A 12 -1.06 3.54 -5.65
CA HIS A 12 -2.41 4.11 -5.60
C HIS A 12 -3.43 3.12 -6.16
N GLY A 13 -4.71 3.34 -5.83
CA GLY A 13 -5.83 2.49 -6.23
C GLY A 13 -6.54 1.84 -5.04
N THR A 14 -7.16 0.70 -5.30
CA THR A 14 -7.78 -0.14 -4.25
C THR A 14 -6.71 -0.82 -3.39
N PRO A 15 -7.04 -1.26 -2.16
CA PRO A 15 -6.11 -1.98 -1.30
C PRO A 15 -5.41 -3.17 -1.98
N LYS A 16 -6.15 -3.97 -2.77
CA LYS A 16 -5.59 -5.11 -3.52
C LYS A 16 -4.59 -4.69 -4.59
N GLN A 17 -4.86 -3.60 -5.31
CA GLN A 17 -3.93 -3.08 -6.34
C GLN A 17 -2.65 -2.53 -5.71
N VAL A 18 -2.75 -1.88 -4.55
CA VAL A 18 -1.59 -1.41 -3.79
C VAL A 18 -0.80 -2.60 -3.21
N ALA A 19 -1.49 -3.61 -2.69
CA ALA A 19 -0.85 -4.84 -2.19
C ALA A 19 -0.05 -5.58 -3.26
N ALA A 20 -0.57 -5.67 -4.50
CA ALA A 20 0.16 -6.26 -5.62
C ALA A 20 1.46 -5.49 -5.93
N GLN A 21 1.39 -4.16 -6.02
CA GLN A 21 2.58 -3.31 -6.22
C GLN A 21 3.59 -3.45 -5.07
N ILE A 22 3.11 -3.63 -3.84
CA ILE A 22 3.97 -3.87 -2.67
C ILE A 22 4.64 -5.25 -2.72
N ALA A 23 3.89 -6.28 -3.11
CA ALA A 23 4.38 -7.65 -3.22
C ALA A 23 5.55 -7.78 -4.21
N ASP A 24 5.56 -6.97 -5.28
CA ASP A 24 6.67 -6.92 -6.24
C ASP A 24 8.00 -6.52 -5.57
N PHE A 25 7.98 -5.62 -4.58
CA PHE A 25 9.18 -5.30 -3.80
C PHE A 25 9.66 -6.49 -2.96
N GLY A 26 8.72 -7.24 -2.38
CA GLY A 26 9.02 -8.48 -1.66
C GLY A 26 9.66 -9.54 -2.56
N ALA A 27 9.09 -9.74 -3.75
CA ALA A 27 9.65 -10.63 -4.77
C ALA A 27 11.05 -10.17 -5.24
N ALA A 28 11.31 -8.87 -5.27
CA ALA A 28 12.63 -8.29 -5.54
C ALA A 28 13.63 -8.40 -4.37
N GLY A 29 13.24 -9.02 -3.24
CA GLY A 29 14.10 -9.30 -2.10
C GLY A 29 13.98 -8.31 -0.93
N ALA A 30 13.04 -7.37 -0.98
CA ALA A 30 12.73 -6.53 0.18
C ALA A 30 12.16 -7.41 1.31
N ARG A 31 12.75 -7.33 2.50
CA ARG A 31 12.35 -8.18 3.64
C ARG A 31 11.33 -7.55 4.57
N VAL A 32 11.19 -6.23 4.52
CA VAL A 32 10.26 -5.47 5.36
C VAL A 32 9.65 -4.39 4.47
N VAL A 33 8.34 -4.47 4.26
CA VAL A 33 7.57 -3.42 3.61
C VAL A 33 6.47 -3.00 4.57
N SER A 34 6.44 -1.72 4.90
CA SER A 34 5.38 -1.11 5.73
C SER A 34 4.67 -0.02 4.92
N VAL A 35 3.37 0.12 5.15
CA VAL A 35 2.58 1.18 4.54
C VAL A 35 2.62 2.40 5.46
N LEU A 36 3.14 3.52 4.96
CA LEU A 36 3.20 4.77 5.71
C LEU A 36 1.95 5.61 5.45
N ASP A 37 1.16 5.84 6.50
CA ASP A 37 -0.09 6.59 6.42
C ASP A 37 0.07 8.06 6.82
N TYR A 38 -0.10 8.96 5.85
CA TYR A 38 -0.02 10.41 6.04
C TYR A 38 -1.39 11.09 6.17
N SER A 39 -2.49 10.33 6.12
CA SER A 39 -3.86 10.86 6.15
C SER A 39 -4.21 11.61 7.44
N GLY A 40 -3.49 11.36 8.54
CA GLY A 40 -3.61 12.13 9.79
C GLY A 40 -3.37 13.63 9.59
N MET A 41 -2.55 14.02 8.62
CA MET A 41 -2.33 15.43 8.27
C MET A 41 -3.53 16.08 7.55
N ALA A 42 -4.43 15.27 6.98
CA ALA A 42 -5.65 15.73 6.32
C ALA A 42 -6.86 15.81 7.29
N GLY A 43 -6.73 15.30 8.52
CA GLY A 43 -7.76 15.35 9.56
C GLY A 43 -8.28 13.98 10.00
N GLN A 44 -9.01 13.96 11.12
CA GLN A 44 -9.35 12.73 11.86
C GLN A 44 -10.23 11.74 11.07
N ALA A 45 -11.16 12.23 10.24
CA ALA A 45 -12.01 11.36 9.43
C ALA A 45 -11.19 10.58 8.38
N TYR A 46 -10.24 11.27 7.71
CA TYR A 46 -9.34 10.63 6.76
C TYR A 46 -8.37 9.68 7.44
N ALA A 47 -7.90 10.01 8.65
CA ALA A 47 -7.06 9.14 9.46
C ALA A 47 -7.73 7.79 9.75
N ALA A 48 -8.99 7.80 10.21
CA ALA A 48 -9.72 6.58 10.54
C ALA A 48 -10.00 5.71 9.30
N ASP A 49 -10.44 6.33 8.21
CA ASP A 49 -10.72 5.60 6.96
C ASP A 49 -9.45 5.06 6.29
N SER A 50 -8.34 5.80 6.38
CA SER A 50 -7.07 5.38 5.83
C SER A 50 -6.44 4.26 6.64
N ALA A 51 -6.48 4.31 7.98
CA ALA A 51 -5.98 3.24 8.83
C ALA A 51 -6.65 1.88 8.52
N ARG A 52 -7.96 1.89 8.23
CA ARG A 52 -8.67 0.69 7.76
C ARG A 52 -8.13 0.18 6.43
N LYS A 53 -7.90 1.07 5.46
CA LYS A 53 -7.34 0.70 4.14
C LYS A 53 -5.91 0.18 4.25
N VAL A 54 -5.08 0.78 5.10
CA VAL A 54 -3.72 0.31 5.39
C VAL A 54 -3.75 -1.13 5.86
N ARG A 55 -4.64 -1.42 6.81
CA ARG A 55 -4.81 -2.78 7.30
C ARG A 55 -5.20 -3.78 6.21
N GLU A 56 -6.17 -3.40 5.37
CA GLU A 56 -6.59 -4.22 4.22
C GLU A 56 -5.46 -4.48 3.22
N VAL A 57 -4.56 -3.50 3.01
CA VAL A 57 -3.36 -3.68 2.17
C VAL A 57 -2.41 -4.68 2.81
N GLU A 58 -2.08 -4.50 4.09
CA GLU A 58 -1.14 -5.37 4.80
C GLU A 58 -1.62 -6.83 4.85
N ASP A 59 -2.90 -7.05 5.14
CA ASP A 59 -3.49 -8.39 5.14
C ASP A 59 -3.40 -9.02 3.73
N ALA A 60 -3.71 -8.27 2.66
CA ALA A 60 -3.59 -8.76 1.29
C ALA A 60 -2.15 -9.05 0.85
N VAL A 61 -1.16 -8.26 1.31
CA VAL A 61 0.26 -8.54 1.04
C VAL A 61 0.68 -9.85 1.69
N MET A 62 0.24 -10.11 2.92
CA MET A 62 0.52 -11.36 3.63
C MET A 62 -0.09 -12.58 2.92
N GLU A 63 -1.32 -12.45 2.40
CA GLU A 63 -1.95 -13.49 1.57
C GLU A 63 -1.15 -13.78 0.30
N LEU A 64 -0.70 -12.74 -0.41
CA LEU A 64 0.10 -12.87 -1.63
C LEU A 64 1.47 -13.50 -1.35
N ALA A 65 2.15 -13.09 -0.28
CA ALA A 65 3.42 -13.66 0.13
C ALA A 65 3.30 -15.14 0.54
N GLY A 66 2.23 -15.50 1.27
CA GLY A 66 1.94 -16.88 1.64
C GLY A 66 1.52 -17.78 0.48
N SER A 67 0.95 -17.20 -0.58
CA SER A 67 0.58 -17.92 -1.81
C SER A 67 1.75 -18.12 -2.77
N ALA A 68 2.82 -17.34 -2.63
CA ALA A 68 4.04 -17.42 -3.43
C ALA A 68 5.09 -18.39 -2.84
N SER A 69 4.75 -19.10 -1.76
CA SER A 69 5.60 -20.02 -1.00
C SER A 69 5.47 -21.47 -1.46
#